data_AF-A0A4Y2CS40-F1
#
_entry.id   AF-A0A4Y2CS40-F1
#
_cell.length_a   1.000
_cell.length_b   1.000
_cell.length_c   1.000
_cell.angle_alpha   90.00
_cell.angle_beta   90.00
_cell.angle_gamma   90.00
#
_symmetry.space_group_name_H-M   'P 1'
#
loop_
_entity.id
_entity.type
_entity.pdbx_description
1 polymer ?
#
loop_
_entity_poly.entity_id
_entity_poly.type
_entity_poly.pdbx_seq_one_letter_code
_entity_poly.pdbx_strand_id
1 'polypeptide(L)'
;MDLSRHVKLLAGETDWPIWKRKTRDLLDYHEGALAVIDGNLVKPESLLNSANADESKDHKEQRDFYRKANSYAKSMIATKVTDEVYQEIMDKETTQETWESPKQQLELHQRTSCLKFV
;
A
#
# COMPACT_ATOMS: atom_id res chain seq x y z
N MET A 1 19.44 -9.66 3.80
CA MET A 1 19.81 -8.36 4.41
C MET A 1 18.50 -7.70 4.84
N ASP A 2 18.34 -7.36 6.12
CA ASP A 2 17.11 -6.73 6.62
C ASP A 2 17.13 -5.22 6.32
N LEU A 3 16.91 -4.90 5.04
CA LEU A 3 16.89 -3.52 4.52
C LEU A 3 15.80 -2.68 5.20
N SER A 4 14.80 -3.34 5.79
CA SER A 4 13.67 -2.71 6.47
C SER A 4 14.12 -1.89 7.69
N ARG A 5 15.24 -2.24 8.34
CA ARG A 5 15.77 -1.53 9.53
C ARG A 5 16.25 -0.11 9.23
N HIS A 6 16.51 0.21 7.97
CA HIS A 6 17.04 1.51 7.55
C HIS A 6 15.97 2.48 7.03
N VAL A 7 14.71 2.08 7.09
CA VAL A 7 13.56 2.92 6.77
C VAL A 7 12.98 3.47 8.06
N LYS A 8 13.13 4.79 8.25
CA LYS A 8 12.51 5.51 9.36
C LYS A 8 10.98 5.41 9.24
N LEU A 9 10.27 5.38 10.36
CA LEU A 9 8.81 5.43 10.33
C LEU A 9 8.32 6.75 9.73
N LEU A 10 7.25 6.69 8.95
CA LEU A 10 6.59 7.88 8.44
C LEU A 10 5.86 8.59 9.58
N ALA A 11 6.43 9.70 10.05
CA ALA A 11 5.87 10.51 11.14
C ALA A 11 5.41 11.90 10.69
N GLY A 12 5.71 12.31 9.46
CA GLY A 12 5.43 13.66 8.96
C GLY A 12 5.72 13.84 7.48
N GLU A 13 5.27 14.96 6.90
CA GLU A 13 5.43 15.26 5.47
C GLU A 13 6.89 15.39 5.04
N THR A 14 7.76 15.90 5.90
CA THR A 14 9.20 16.05 5.61
C THR A 14 9.90 14.71 5.40
N ASP A 15 9.40 13.65 6.04
CA ASP A 15 9.90 12.28 5.87
C ASP A 15 9.32 11.62 4.60
N TRP A 16 8.21 12.14 4.04
CA TRP A 16 7.44 11.50 2.98
C TRP A 16 8.24 11.14 1.72
N PRO A 17 9.03 12.05 1.09
CA PRO A 17 9.73 11.70 -0.15
C PRO A 17 10.78 10.60 0.03
N ILE A 18 11.52 10.65 1.15
CA ILE A 18 12.56 9.66 1.47
C ILE A 18 11.92 8.32 1.85
N TRP A 19 10.87 8.37 2.67
CA TRP A 19 10.09 7.21 3.05
C TRP A 19 9.52 6.51 1.81
N LYS A 20 8.85 7.28 0.92
CA LYS A 20 8.24 6.77 -0.31
C LYS A 20 9.28 6.03 -1.17
N ARG A 21 10.47 6.62 -1.36
CA ARG A 21 11.53 5.99 -2.16
C ARG A 21 12.05 4.71 -1.52
N LYS A 22 12.40 4.75 -0.23
CA LYS A 22 12.94 3.58 0.47
C LYS A 22 11.93 2.44 0.59
N THR A 23 10.67 2.74 0.83
CA THR A 23 9.61 1.73 0.90
C THR A 23 9.40 1.09 -0.47
N ARG A 24 9.44 1.85 -1.57
CA ARG A 24 9.44 1.27 -2.94
C ARG A 24 10.61 0.32 -3.17
N ASP A 25 11.82 0.71 -2.77
CA ASP A 25 13.01 -0.16 -2.91
C ASP A 25 12.84 -1.49 -2.14
N LEU A 26 12.15 -1.49 -1.00
CA LEU A 26 11.82 -2.72 -0.26
C LEU A 26 10.77 -3.57 -0.95
N LEU A 27 9.78 -2.93 -1.56
CA LEU A 27 8.67 -3.60 -2.23
C LEU A 27 9.09 -4.22 -3.56
N ASP A 28 10.08 -3.61 -4.24
CA ASP A 28 10.66 -4.14 -5.49
C ASP A 28 11.23 -5.56 -5.32
N TYR A 29 11.60 -5.94 -4.09
CA TYR A 29 12.06 -7.29 -3.78
C TYR A 29 10.96 -8.36 -3.94
N HIS A 30 9.69 -8.01 -3.81
CA HIS A 30 8.59 -8.96 -3.92
C HIS A 30 7.83 -8.76 -5.24
N GLU A 31 7.76 -9.83 -6.03
CA GLU A 31 7.06 -9.83 -7.31
C GLU A 31 5.62 -9.32 -7.16
N GLY A 32 5.22 -8.43 -8.05
CA GLY A 32 3.88 -7.83 -8.10
C GLY A 32 3.61 -6.73 -7.05
N ALA A 33 4.43 -6.57 -6.01
CA ALA A 33 4.13 -5.62 -4.93
C ALA A 33 4.14 -4.15 -5.39
N LEU A 34 5.11 -3.76 -6.23
CA LEU A 34 5.10 -2.44 -6.87
C LEU A 34 3.91 -2.25 -7.81
N ALA A 35 3.54 -3.29 -8.57
CA ALA A 35 2.42 -3.23 -9.48
C ALA A 35 1.09 -3.01 -8.75
N VAL A 36 0.91 -3.57 -7.54
CA VAL A 36 -0.29 -3.28 -6.71
C VAL A 36 -0.30 -1.83 -6.24
N ILE A 37 0.85 -1.29 -5.84
CA ILE A 37 0.95 0.09 -5.35
C ILE A 37 0.74 1.12 -6.45
N ASP A 38 1.25 0.83 -7.65
CA ASP A 38 1.08 1.69 -8.81
C ASP A 38 -0.32 1.51 -9.46
N GLY A 39 -1.15 0.60 -8.95
CA GLY A 39 -2.49 0.31 -9.48
C GLY A 39 -2.49 -0.51 -10.78
N ASN A 40 -1.33 -1.01 -11.20
CA ASN A 40 -1.17 -1.84 -12.40
C ASN A 40 -1.62 -3.30 -12.17
N LEU A 41 -1.61 -3.76 -10.92
CA LEU A 41 -2.14 -5.06 -10.51
C LEU A 41 -3.34 -4.86 -9.59
N VAL A 42 -4.54 -5.10 -10.14
CA VAL A 42 -5.81 -4.91 -9.43
C VAL A 42 -6.44 -6.24 -9.03
N LYS A 43 -7.35 -6.19 -8.05
CA LYS A 43 -8.12 -7.36 -7.60
C LYS A 43 -8.91 -7.92 -8.79
N PRO A 44 -8.73 -9.20 -9.16
CA PRO A 44 -9.53 -9.79 -10.22
C PRO A 44 -11.02 -9.81 -9.83
N GLU A 45 -11.89 -9.43 -10.77
CA GLU A 45 -13.34 -9.50 -10.60
C GLU A 45 -13.79 -10.94 -10.42
N SER A 46 -14.88 -11.17 -9.70
CA SER A 46 -15.43 -12.52 -9.53
C SER A 46 -15.80 -13.13 -10.88
N LEU A 47 -15.43 -14.39 -11.13
CA LEU A 47 -15.88 -15.10 -12.32
C LEU A 47 -17.41 -15.25 -12.33
N LEU A 48 -17.98 -15.21 -13.54
CA LEU A 48 -19.36 -15.62 -13.80
C LEU A 48 -19.49 -17.14 -13.65
N ASN A 49 -20.68 -17.59 -13.23
CA ASN A 49 -20.97 -19.00 -12.93
C ASN A 49 -20.84 -19.96 -14.13
N SER A 50 -20.60 -19.45 -15.35
CA SER A 50 -20.42 -20.23 -16.58
C SER A 50 -18.96 -20.41 -17.00
N ALA A 51 -17.99 -20.05 -16.17
CA ALA A 51 -16.57 -20.20 -16.49
C ALA A 51 -16.19 -21.67 -16.66
N ASN A 52 -15.38 -21.96 -17.68
CA ASN A 52 -14.86 -23.32 -17.89
C ASN A 52 -13.70 -23.63 -16.91
N ALA A 53 -13.22 -24.88 -16.92
CA ALA A 53 -12.21 -25.35 -15.97
C ALA A 53 -10.87 -24.61 -16.08
N ASP A 54 -10.47 -24.23 -17.29
CA ASP A 54 -9.22 -23.51 -17.55
C ASP A 54 -9.34 -22.04 -17.10
N GLU A 55 -10.44 -21.37 -17.43
CA GLU A 55 -10.75 -20.01 -16.96
C GLU A 55 -10.82 -19.93 -15.43
N SER A 56 -11.38 -20.96 -14.79
CA SER A 56 -11.45 -21.06 -13.33
C SER A 56 -10.07 -21.21 -12.69
N LYS A 57 -9.16 -21.93 -13.35
CA LYS A 57 -7.79 -22.13 -12.88
C LYS A 57 -6.98 -20.84 -13.03
N ASP A 58 -7.00 -20.23 -14.20
CA ASP A 58 -6.26 -18.99 -14.49
C ASP A 58 -6.72 -17.85 -13.57
N HIS A 59 -8.03 -17.72 -13.34
CA HIS A 59 -8.57 -16.75 -12.41
C HIS A 59 -8.10 -16.94 -10.97
N LYS A 60 -8.08 -18.20 -10.51
CA LYS A 60 -7.58 -18.53 -9.18
C LYS A 60 -6.11 -18.15 -9.05
N GLU A 61 -5.28 -18.45 -10.04
CA GLU A 61 -3.86 -18.10 -10.06
C GLU A 61 -3.66 -16.58 -10.01
N GLN A 62 -4.41 -15.81 -10.82
CA GLN A 62 -4.38 -14.35 -10.79
C GLN A 62 -4.82 -13.79 -9.43
N ARG A 63 -5.89 -14.33 -8.85
CA ARG A 63 -6.41 -13.90 -7.54
C ARG A 63 -5.42 -14.21 -6.42
N ASP A 64 -4.80 -15.38 -6.44
CA ASP A 64 -3.80 -15.78 -5.46
C ASP A 64 -2.53 -14.93 -5.59
N PHE A 65 -2.10 -14.60 -6.82
CA PHE A 65 -0.98 -13.70 -7.09
C PHE A 65 -1.27 -12.29 -6.56
N TYR A 66 -2.40 -11.69 -6.93
CA TYR A 66 -2.83 -10.39 -6.40
C TYR A 66 -2.89 -10.40 -4.87
N ARG A 67 -3.50 -11.42 -4.27
CA ARG A 67 -3.65 -11.51 -2.81
C ARG A 67 -2.28 -11.50 -2.14
N LYS A 68 -1.31 -12.29 -2.61
CA LYS A 68 0.04 -12.35 -2.04
C LYS A 68 0.75 -10.99 -2.15
N ALA A 69 0.75 -10.38 -3.35
CA ALA A 69 1.39 -9.10 -3.58
C ALA A 69 0.76 -7.98 -2.73
N ASN A 70 -0.57 -7.89 -2.69
CA ASN A 70 -1.30 -6.88 -1.92
C ASN A 70 -1.11 -7.08 -0.40
N SER A 71 -1.18 -8.31 0.09
CA SER A 71 -0.92 -8.59 1.51
C SER A 71 0.51 -8.23 1.91
N TYR A 72 1.50 -8.61 1.11
CA TYR A 72 2.90 -8.28 1.40
C TYR A 72 3.10 -6.76 1.46
N ALA A 73 2.59 -6.04 0.46
CA ALA A 73 2.76 -4.61 0.37
C ALA A 73 2.07 -3.87 1.52
N LYS A 74 0.85 -4.27 1.89
CA LYS A 74 0.16 -3.76 3.10
C LYS A 74 0.96 -4.00 4.38
N SER A 75 1.43 -5.23 4.61
CA SER A 75 2.22 -5.55 5.79
C SER A 75 3.52 -4.74 5.84
N MET A 76 4.20 -4.56 4.70
CA MET A 76 5.40 -3.74 4.63
C MET A 76 5.11 -2.28 5.03
N ILE A 77 4.07 -1.67 4.43
CA ILE A 77 3.66 -0.30 4.77
C ILE A 77 3.31 -0.19 6.25
N ALA A 78 2.50 -1.11 6.79
CA ALA A 78 2.10 -1.13 8.19
C ALA A 78 3.29 -1.14 9.16
N THR A 79 4.36 -1.87 8.84
CA THR A 79 5.57 -1.90 9.69
C THR A 79 6.44 -0.64 9.59
N LYS A 80 6.14 0.26 8.64
CA LYS A 80 6.93 1.46 8.33
C LYS A 80 6.19 2.76 8.54
N VAL A 81 5.01 2.74 9.11
CA VAL A 81 4.27 3.93 9.54
C VAL A 81 4.21 3.98 11.07
N THR A 82 3.86 5.13 11.66
CA THR A 82 3.53 5.18 13.09
C THR A 82 2.15 4.59 13.33
N ASP A 83 1.82 4.28 14.60
CA ASP A 83 0.51 3.73 14.97
C ASP A 83 -0.64 4.69 14.62
N GLU A 84 -0.41 6.01 14.71
CA GLU A 84 -1.41 7.01 14.32
C GLU A 84 -1.71 6.92 12.81
N VAL A 85 -0.68 6.91 11.97
CA VAL A 85 -0.85 6.77 10.52
C VAL A 85 -1.41 5.40 10.17
N TYR A 86 -1.06 4.35 10.92
CA TYR A 86 -1.62 3.01 10.74
C TYR A 86 -3.13 2.97 10.96
N GLN A 87 -3.62 3.60 12.04
CA GLN A 87 -5.06 3.68 12.31
C GLN A 87 -5.83 4.35 11.17
N GLU A 88 -5.24 5.36 10.53
CA GLU A 88 -5.85 6.08 9.40
C GLU A 88 -5.93 5.25 8.10
N ILE A 89 -4.98 4.35 7.90
CA ILE A 89 -4.89 3.53 6.66
C ILE A 89 -5.46 2.12 6.81
N MET A 90 -5.80 1.69 8.04
CA MET A 90 -6.26 0.33 8.34
C MET A 90 -7.57 -0.04 7.61
N ASP A 91 -8.45 0.94 7.40
CA ASP A 91 -9.75 0.73 6.75
C ASP A 91 -9.68 0.66 5.22
N LYS A 92 -8.50 0.87 4.62
CA LYS A 92 -8.32 0.87 3.15
C LYS A 92 -8.26 -0.56 2.61
N GLU A 93 -9.02 -0.86 1.56
CA GLU A 93 -9.14 -2.23 1.03
C GLU A 93 -7.95 -2.58 0.11
N THR A 94 -7.42 -1.60 -0.61
CA THR A 94 -6.29 -1.79 -1.55
C THR A 94 -5.00 -1.20 -1.02
N THR A 95 -3.85 -1.80 -1.38
CA THR A 95 -2.56 -1.20 -1.04
C THR A 95 -2.37 0.17 -1.70
N GLN A 96 -2.93 0.38 -2.89
CA GLN A 96 -2.89 1.67 -3.58
C GLN A 96 -3.53 2.78 -2.74
N GLU A 97 -4.71 2.53 -2.16
CA GLU A 97 -5.36 3.47 -1.24
C GLU A 97 -4.51 3.70 0.02
N THR A 98 -3.99 2.61 0.61
CA THR A 98 -3.07 2.67 1.75
C THR A 98 -1.80 3.49 1.43
N TRP A 99 -1.36 3.49 0.19
CA TRP A 99 -0.16 4.20 -0.29
C TRP A 99 -0.40 5.69 -0.54
N GLU A 100 -1.58 6.09 -0.99
CA GLU A 100 -1.87 7.50 -1.30
C GLU A 100 -2.50 8.26 -0.11
N SER A 101 -3.14 7.54 0.82
CA SER A 101 -3.84 8.14 1.98
C SER A 101 -2.95 8.96 2.94
N PRO A 102 -1.72 8.52 3.32
CA PRO A 102 -0.89 9.25 4.28
C PRO A 102 -0.52 10.66 3.79
N LYS A 103 -0.29 10.82 2.48
CA LYS A 103 0.06 12.12 1.89
C LYS A 103 -1.08 13.13 2.05
N GLN A 104 -2.31 12.72 1.72
CA GLN A 104 -3.48 13.60 1.80
C GLN A 104 -3.77 14.04 3.25
N GLN A 105 -3.58 13.14 4.22
CA GLN A 105 -3.79 13.45 5.64
C GLN A 105 -2.70 14.38 6.19
N LEU A 106 -1.43 14.15 5.83
CA LEU A 106 -0.32 15.03 6.22
C LEU A 106 -0.51 16.46 5.68
N GLU A 107 -0.99 16.62 4.45
CA GLU A 107 -1.34 17.92 3.86
C GLU A 107 -2.53 18.60 4.56
N LEU A 108 -3.55 17.84 4.99
CA LEU A 108 -4.73 18.36 5.69
C LEU A 108 -4.42 18.77 7.14
N HIS A 109 -3.56 18.03 7.83
CA HIS A 109 -3.18 18.33 9.21
C HIS A 109 -2.40 19.64 9.31
N GLN A 110 -1.56 19.96 8.30
CA GLN A 110 -0.88 21.25 8.22
C GLN A 110 -1.82 22.42 7.96
N ARG A 111 -2.78 22.25 7.04
CA ARG A 111 -3.77 23.30 6.76
C ARG A 111 -4.60 23.65 7.99
N THR A 112 -5.01 22.64 8.76
CA THR A 112 -5.81 22.83 9.98
C THR A 112 -4.99 23.36 11.15
N SER A 113 -3.72 23.01 11.27
CA SER A 113 -2.83 23.60 12.28
C SER A 113 -2.43 25.04 11.95
N CYS A 114 -2.25 25.41 10.66
CA CYS A 114 -2.08 26.80 10.25
C CYS A 114 -3.33 27.67 10.49
N LEU A 115 -4.54 27.12 10.38
CA LEU A 115 -5.80 27.85 10.61
C LEU A 115 -6.09 28.13 12.10
N LYS A 116 -5.40 27.48 13.04
CA LYS A 116 -5.57 27.70 14.49
C LYS A 116 -4.72 28.85 15.05
N PHE A 117 -3.90 29.50 14.22
CA PHE A 117 -3.00 30.60 14.61
C PHE A 117 -3.33 31.95 13.94
N VAL A 118 -4.56 32.12 13.43
CA VAL A 118 -5.09 33.39 12.91
C VAL A 118 -6.29 33.80 13.74
#